data_AF-I8VKB7-F1
#
_entry.id   AF-I8VKB7-F1
#
_cell.length_a   1.000
_cell.length_b   1.000
_cell.length_c   1.000
_cell.angle_alpha   90.00
_cell.angle_beta   90.00
_cell.angle_gamma   90.00
#
_symmetry.space_group_name_H-M   'P 1'
#
loop_
_entity.id
_entity.type
_entity.pdbx_description
1 polymer ?
#
loop_
_entity_poly.entity_id
_entity_poly.type
_entity_poly.pdbx_seq_one_letter_code
_entity_poly.pdbx_strand_id
1 'polypeptide(L)'
;MISLNFIQVEDGWFESQPIQVSGNIAINLTFDDTNDNRVVLLKSSTGHSYVSFKENLNVGSCCDMNENYLIPGQYIKVRVNKLPATSSLLEDLQGSFASKQDLFVESGRAQTEESKLEQSINSVKQALDTLVKGVDATTAIDTFKEIEDFLAGVTNEKTLTGMLAAVDGKAGTAQTTADSAKKTASSALAKATENGTKLATIPDMPANDGKIYGFCNGAWIVIAESGKSVYTT
;
A
#
# COMPACT_ATOMS: atom_id res chain seq x y z
N MET A 1 -51.65 -3.13 -14.92
CA MET A 1 -51.06 -4.46 -15.23
C MET A 1 -52.13 -5.50 -14.98
N ILE A 2 -52.48 -6.28 -16.00
CA ILE A 2 -53.55 -7.29 -15.94
C ILE A 2 -52.90 -8.67 -16.06
N SER A 3 -53.12 -9.55 -15.08
CA SER A 3 -52.58 -10.91 -15.13
C SER A 3 -53.31 -11.80 -16.14
N LEU A 4 -52.56 -12.65 -16.84
CA LEU A 4 -53.10 -13.65 -17.74
C LEU A 4 -53.10 -15.02 -17.08
N ASN A 5 -54.24 -15.70 -17.10
CA ASN A 5 -54.41 -17.07 -16.64
C ASN A 5 -54.50 -17.97 -17.86
N PHE A 6 -53.74 -19.07 -17.86
CA PHE A 6 -53.68 -20.01 -18.96
C PHE A 6 -54.32 -21.33 -18.60
N ILE A 7 -55.16 -21.85 -19.49
CA ILE A 7 -55.83 -23.16 -19.37
C ILE A 7 -55.36 -24.04 -20.51
N GLN A 8 -55.04 -25.30 -20.20
CA GLN A 8 -54.63 -26.25 -21.22
C GLN A 8 -55.80 -26.56 -22.16
N VAL A 9 -55.56 -26.43 -23.47
CA VAL A 9 -56.56 -26.72 -24.51
C VAL A 9 -56.18 -27.93 -25.36
N GLU A 10 -54.88 -28.16 -25.56
CA GLU A 10 -54.32 -29.31 -26.26
C GLU A 10 -53.02 -29.74 -25.56
N ASP A 11 -52.47 -30.88 -25.94
CA ASP A 11 -51.20 -31.34 -25.36
C ASP A 11 -50.06 -30.34 -25.62
N GLY A 12 -49.46 -29.84 -24.54
CA GLY A 12 -48.44 -28.78 -24.58
C GLY A 12 -48.92 -27.38 -25.02
N TRP A 13 -50.22 -27.15 -25.21
CA TRP A 13 -50.78 -25.85 -25.60
C TRP A 13 -51.80 -25.32 -24.60
N PHE A 14 -51.66 -24.04 -24.27
CA PHE A 14 -52.48 -23.36 -23.29
C PHE A 14 -53.02 -22.04 -23.87
N GLU A 15 -54.26 -21.70 -23.53
CA GLU A 15 -54.92 -20.46 -23.96
C GLU A 15 -55.25 -19.58 -22.76
N SER A 16 -55.10 -18.26 -22.93
CA SER A 16 -55.47 -17.29 -21.92
C SER A 16 -56.99 -17.17 -21.76
N GLN A 17 -57.46 -16.46 -20.73
CA GLN A 17 -58.83 -15.92 -20.76
C GLN A 17 -58.99 -14.93 -21.94
N PRO A 18 -60.24 -14.64 -22.39
CA PRO A 18 -60.48 -13.62 -23.41
C PRO A 18 -60.00 -12.26 -22.90
N ILE A 19 -59.16 -11.60 -23.69
CA ILE A 19 -58.63 -10.29 -23.35
C ILE A 19 -59.78 -9.27 -23.42
N GLN A 20 -59.93 -8.48 -22.36
CA GLN A 20 -61.02 -7.49 -22.25
C GLN A 20 -60.57 -6.06 -22.56
N VAL A 21 -59.29 -5.85 -22.85
CA VAL A 21 -58.70 -4.54 -23.10
C VAL A 21 -58.56 -4.26 -24.59
N SER A 22 -58.53 -2.97 -24.94
CA SER A 22 -58.41 -2.50 -26.30
C SER A 22 -57.30 -1.44 -26.42
N GLY A 23 -56.60 -1.40 -27.56
CA GLY A 23 -55.60 -0.38 -27.86
C GLY A 23 -54.17 -0.91 -27.94
N ASN A 24 -53.19 -0.06 -27.67
CA ASN A 24 -51.78 -0.41 -27.69
C ASN A 24 -51.41 -1.03 -26.36
N ILE A 25 -51.05 -2.31 -26.38
CA ILE A 25 -50.75 -3.09 -25.18
C ILE A 25 -49.43 -3.81 -25.41
N ALA A 26 -48.56 -3.77 -24.39
CA ALA A 26 -47.40 -4.64 -24.32
C ALA A 26 -47.78 -5.93 -23.61
N ILE A 27 -47.60 -7.06 -24.29
CA ILE A 27 -47.71 -8.38 -23.69
C ILE A 27 -46.33 -8.70 -23.10
N ASN A 28 -46.27 -9.05 -21.81
CA ASN A 28 -45.05 -9.47 -21.14
C ASN A 28 -45.23 -10.86 -20.50
N LEU A 29 -44.48 -11.83 -21.00
CA LEU A 29 -44.42 -13.20 -20.48
C LEU A 29 -42.95 -13.56 -20.19
N THR A 30 -42.68 -14.11 -19.01
CA THR A 30 -41.34 -14.60 -18.64
C THR A 30 -41.36 -16.11 -18.47
N PHE A 31 -40.41 -16.81 -19.09
CA PHE A 31 -40.30 -18.27 -19.05
C PHE A 31 -39.11 -18.70 -18.17
N ASP A 32 -39.34 -19.71 -17.33
CA ASP A 32 -38.33 -20.26 -16.42
C ASP A 32 -37.95 -21.71 -16.77
N ASP A 33 -38.34 -22.19 -17.95
CA ASP A 33 -38.01 -23.52 -18.48
C ASP A 33 -37.14 -23.49 -19.75
N THR A 34 -36.46 -24.60 -20.01
CA THR A 34 -35.35 -24.73 -20.99
C THR A 34 -35.78 -25.13 -22.38
N ASN A 35 -37.06 -24.97 -22.74
CA ASN A 35 -37.63 -25.54 -23.95
C ASN A 35 -38.04 -24.45 -24.95
N ASP A 36 -38.18 -24.83 -26.23
CA ASP A 36 -38.62 -23.95 -27.33
C ASP A 36 -40.09 -23.49 -27.12
N ASN A 37 -40.29 -22.51 -26.26
CA ASN A 37 -41.60 -21.94 -26.02
C ASN A 37 -42.04 -21.10 -27.21
N ARG A 38 -43.34 -21.14 -27.49
CA ARG A 38 -43.96 -20.37 -28.57
C ARG A 38 -45.12 -19.59 -28.02
N VAL A 39 -45.23 -18.33 -28.42
CA VAL A 39 -46.34 -17.47 -28.04
C VAL A 39 -47.01 -17.00 -29.32
N VAL A 40 -48.32 -17.13 -29.35
CA VAL A 40 -49.15 -16.86 -30.51
C VAL A 40 -50.35 -16.06 -30.06
N LEU A 41 -50.58 -14.89 -30.66
CA LEU A 41 -51.79 -14.11 -30.44
C LEU A 41 -52.84 -14.47 -31.50
N LEU A 42 -54.01 -14.93 -31.05
CA LEU A 42 -55.11 -15.36 -31.92
C LEU A 42 -56.19 -14.30 -32.03
N LYS A 43 -56.77 -14.18 -33.22
CA LYS A 43 -57.89 -13.26 -33.49
C LYS A 43 -59.18 -13.63 -32.76
N SER A 44 -59.42 -14.92 -32.49
CA SER A 44 -60.58 -15.42 -31.73
C SER A 44 -60.28 -16.79 -31.12
N SER A 45 -61.07 -17.22 -30.13
CA SER A 45 -60.95 -18.54 -29.49
C SER A 45 -61.28 -19.73 -30.39
N THR A 46 -61.88 -19.48 -31.56
CA THR A 46 -62.32 -20.54 -32.48
C THR A 46 -61.54 -20.53 -33.80
N GLY A 47 -60.57 -19.63 -33.96
CA GLY A 47 -59.92 -19.36 -35.24
C GLY A 47 -58.41 -19.62 -35.21
N HIS A 48 -57.89 -20.29 -36.24
CA HIS A 48 -56.45 -20.50 -36.46
C HIS A 48 -55.73 -19.27 -37.06
N SER A 49 -56.37 -18.09 -37.07
CA SER A 49 -55.78 -16.87 -37.64
C SER A 49 -54.96 -16.11 -36.60
N TYR A 50 -53.68 -15.94 -36.91
CA TYR A 50 -52.71 -15.26 -36.06
C TYR A 50 -52.72 -13.73 -36.27
N VAL A 51 -52.56 -12.98 -35.18
CA VAL A 51 -52.25 -11.54 -35.19
C VAL A 51 -50.74 -11.36 -35.18
N SER A 52 -50.05 -12.10 -34.31
CA SER A 52 -48.61 -12.00 -34.06
C SER A 52 -48.10 -13.31 -33.46
N PHE A 53 -46.83 -13.61 -33.65
CA PHE A 53 -46.20 -14.81 -33.09
C PHE A 53 -44.73 -14.58 -32.75
N LYS A 54 -44.24 -15.28 -31.71
CA LYS A 54 -42.83 -15.41 -31.37
C LYS A 54 -42.51 -16.87 -31.04
N GLU A 55 -41.31 -17.30 -31.40
CA GLU A 55 -40.80 -18.65 -31.16
C GLU A 55 -39.38 -18.64 -30.59
N ASN A 56 -38.90 -19.80 -30.15
CA ASN A 56 -37.57 -20.01 -29.55
C ASN A 56 -37.33 -19.19 -28.27
N LEU A 57 -38.36 -19.10 -27.41
CA LEU A 57 -38.31 -18.36 -26.14
C LEU A 57 -37.81 -19.27 -25.02
N ASN A 58 -36.54 -19.15 -24.62
CA ASN A 58 -35.87 -20.01 -23.63
C ASN A 58 -35.83 -19.37 -22.23
N VAL A 59 -35.24 -20.05 -21.22
CA VAL A 59 -35.05 -19.53 -19.84
C VAL A 59 -34.53 -18.10 -19.84
N GLY A 60 -35.22 -17.22 -19.12
CA GLY A 60 -34.84 -15.81 -18.98
C GLY A 60 -35.24 -14.93 -20.17
N SER A 61 -35.85 -15.50 -21.21
CA SER A 61 -36.43 -14.73 -22.31
C SER A 61 -37.72 -14.06 -21.87
N CYS A 62 -37.89 -12.80 -22.25
CA CYS A 62 -39.16 -12.09 -22.19
C CYS A 62 -39.82 -12.12 -23.58
N CYS A 63 -41.09 -12.51 -23.63
CA CYS A 63 -41.91 -12.27 -24.81
C CYS A 63 -42.50 -10.86 -24.69
N ASP A 64 -41.81 -9.86 -25.24
CA ASP A 64 -42.34 -8.50 -25.34
C ASP A 64 -42.95 -8.28 -26.73
N MET A 65 -44.27 -8.30 -26.83
CA MET A 65 -45.00 -7.98 -28.07
C MET A 65 -45.76 -6.68 -27.87
N ASN A 66 -45.47 -5.70 -28.73
CA ASN A 66 -46.24 -4.46 -28.80
C ASN A 66 -47.31 -4.63 -29.87
N GLU A 67 -48.52 -4.91 -29.43
CA GLU A 67 -49.65 -5.10 -30.34
C GLU A 67 -50.43 -3.80 -30.44
N ASN A 68 -50.38 -3.21 -31.63
CA ASN A 68 -51.20 -2.06 -31.94
C ASN A 68 -52.60 -2.57 -32.27
N TYR A 69 -53.63 -1.99 -31.67
CA TYR A 69 -55.03 -2.31 -31.94
C TYR A 69 -55.49 -3.70 -31.47
N LEU A 70 -55.07 -4.11 -30.26
CA LEU A 70 -55.73 -5.24 -29.61
C LEU A 70 -57.22 -4.94 -29.45
N ILE A 71 -58.09 -5.93 -29.67
CA ILE A 71 -59.55 -5.78 -29.49
C ILE A 71 -60.07 -6.76 -28.44
N PRO A 72 -61.14 -6.42 -27.70
CA PRO A 72 -61.74 -7.32 -26.74
C PRO A 72 -62.21 -8.63 -27.39
N GLY A 73 -61.97 -9.75 -26.72
CA GLY A 73 -62.30 -11.09 -27.20
C GLY A 73 -61.17 -11.81 -27.95
N GLN A 74 -59.98 -11.23 -28.06
CA GLN A 74 -58.77 -11.95 -28.51
C GLN A 74 -58.16 -12.80 -27.38
N TYR A 75 -57.32 -13.77 -27.73
CA TYR A 75 -56.72 -14.72 -26.79
C TYR A 75 -55.24 -14.96 -27.12
N ILE A 76 -54.42 -15.18 -26.09
CA ILE A 76 -53.02 -15.58 -26.25
C ILE A 76 -52.95 -17.09 -26.08
N LYS A 77 -52.39 -17.77 -27.08
CA LYS A 77 -52.08 -19.20 -27.05
C LYS A 77 -50.58 -19.39 -26.89
N VAL A 78 -50.16 -20.18 -25.93
CA VAL A 78 -48.76 -20.50 -25.66
C VAL A 78 -48.51 -21.99 -25.81
N ARG A 79 -47.45 -22.37 -26.51
CA ARG A 79 -46.91 -23.74 -26.48
C ARG A 79 -45.75 -23.75 -25.51
N VAL A 80 -45.91 -24.50 -24.43
CA VAL A 80 -44.92 -24.54 -23.34
C VAL A 80 -44.91 -25.90 -22.69
N ASN A 81 -43.77 -26.30 -22.15
CA ASN A 81 -43.69 -27.46 -21.26
C ASN A 81 -44.00 -27.06 -19.81
N LYS A 82 -43.80 -25.78 -19.47
CA LYS A 82 -44.18 -25.16 -18.20
C LYS A 82 -44.77 -23.78 -18.44
N LEU A 83 -45.87 -23.46 -17.75
CA LEU A 83 -46.50 -22.13 -17.86
C LEU A 83 -45.51 -21.00 -17.53
N PRO A 84 -45.66 -19.81 -18.17
CA PRO A 84 -44.82 -18.66 -17.86
C PRO A 84 -44.78 -18.36 -16.37
N ALA A 85 -43.60 -18.06 -15.83
CA ALA A 85 -43.40 -17.67 -14.44
C ALA A 85 -44.12 -16.36 -14.11
N THR A 86 -44.17 -15.44 -15.08
CA THR A 86 -45.00 -14.24 -15.03
C THR A 86 -45.76 -14.06 -16.32
N SER A 87 -46.98 -13.56 -16.21
CA SER A 87 -47.87 -13.36 -17.36
C SER A 87 -48.74 -12.13 -17.17
N SER A 88 -48.45 -11.07 -17.91
CA SER A 88 -49.21 -9.82 -17.77
C SER A 88 -49.39 -9.06 -19.08
N LEU A 89 -50.52 -8.36 -19.17
CA LEU A 89 -50.74 -7.27 -20.10
C LEU A 89 -50.39 -5.95 -19.41
N LEU A 90 -49.49 -5.23 -20.06
CA LEU A 90 -49.11 -3.88 -19.71
C LEU A 90 -49.89 -2.97 -20.67
N GLU A 91 -51.02 -2.46 -20.18
CA GLU A 91 -51.69 -1.32 -20.82
C GLU A 91 -50.68 -0.18 -20.95
N ASP A 92 -50.81 0.59 -22.03
CA ASP A 92 -49.99 1.77 -22.30
C ASP A 92 -49.80 2.57 -21.00
N LEU A 93 -48.63 2.39 -20.38
CA LEU A 93 -48.28 3.14 -19.19
C LEU A 93 -48.15 4.56 -19.70
N GLN A 94 -49.08 5.44 -19.32
CA GLN A 94 -48.98 6.88 -19.56
C GLN A 94 -47.83 7.52 -18.76
N GLY A 95 -46.69 6.84 -18.66
CA GLY A 95 -45.44 7.37 -18.17
C GLY A 95 -44.68 8.03 -19.32
N SER A 96 -44.03 9.15 -19.03
CA SER A 96 -43.14 9.80 -19.98
C SER A 96 -41.95 8.88 -20.27
N PHE A 97 -41.98 8.19 -21.41
CA PHE A 97 -40.81 7.49 -21.92
C PHE A 97 -39.81 8.51 -22.45
N ALA A 98 -38.51 8.25 -22.26
CA ALA A 98 -37.46 9.09 -22.83
C ALA A 98 -37.64 9.12 -24.36
N SER A 99 -37.70 10.31 -24.94
CA SER A 99 -37.74 10.44 -26.39
C SER A 99 -36.43 9.95 -27.00
N LYS A 100 -36.42 9.62 -28.29
CA LYS A 100 -35.18 9.30 -29.01
C LYS A 100 -34.14 10.41 -28.84
N GLN A 101 -34.58 11.67 -28.81
CA GLN A 101 -33.71 12.82 -28.60
C GLN A 101 -33.08 12.81 -27.20
N ASP A 102 -33.84 12.47 -26.16
CA ASP A 102 -33.34 12.38 -24.79
C ASP A 102 -32.29 11.27 -24.65
N LEU A 103 -32.52 10.12 -25.30
CA LEU A 103 -31.56 9.03 -25.37
C LEU A 103 -30.26 9.43 -26.08
N PHE A 104 -30.34 10.19 -27.17
CA PHE A 104 -29.15 10.71 -27.85
C PHE A 104 -28.37 11.70 -26.99
N VAL A 105 -29.06 12.61 -26.30
CA VAL A 105 -28.43 13.57 -25.38
C VAL A 105 -27.73 12.84 -24.25
N GLU A 106 -28.40 11.87 -23.63
CA GLU A 106 -27.82 11.11 -22.51
C GLU A 106 -26.66 10.24 -22.97
N SER A 107 -26.75 9.60 -24.14
CA SER A 107 -25.65 8.85 -24.73
C SER A 107 -24.41 9.72 -24.97
N GLY A 108 -24.58 10.99 -25.40
CA GLY A 108 -23.45 11.90 -25.56
C GLY A 108 -22.80 12.33 -24.23
N ARG A 109 -23.62 12.52 -23.19
CA ARG A 109 -23.12 12.78 -21.82
C ARG A 109 -22.34 11.58 -21.29
N ALA A 110 -22.87 10.37 -21.47
CA ALA A 110 -22.21 9.14 -21.06
C ALA A 110 -20.83 8.97 -21.73
N GLN A 111 -20.75 9.19 -23.06
CA GLN A 111 -19.48 9.14 -23.79
C GLN A 111 -18.45 10.16 -23.27
N THR A 112 -18.91 11.34 -22.87
CA THR A 112 -18.03 12.37 -22.31
C THR A 112 -17.46 11.94 -20.95
N GLU A 113 -18.28 11.36 -20.08
CA GLU A 113 -17.83 10.86 -18.78
C GLU A 113 -16.95 9.62 -18.91
N GLU A 114 -17.24 8.73 -19.87
CA GLU A 114 -16.40 7.58 -20.19
C GLU A 114 -14.99 8.02 -20.61
N SER A 115 -14.87 9.03 -21.48
CA SER A 115 -13.58 9.58 -21.89
C SER A 115 -12.78 10.18 -20.72
N LYS A 116 -13.45 10.88 -19.79
CA LYS A 116 -12.80 11.40 -18.57
C LYS A 116 -12.31 10.27 -17.65
N LEU A 117 -13.09 9.19 -17.54
CA LEU A 117 -12.72 8.04 -16.75
C LEU A 117 -11.50 7.33 -17.34
N GLU A 118 -11.48 7.11 -18.66
CA GLU A 118 -10.32 6.55 -19.37
C GLU A 118 -9.05 7.39 -19.14
N GLN A 119 -9.18 8.72 -19.23
CA GLN A 119 -8.06 9.63 -18.96
C GLN A 119 -7.55 9.48 -17.51
N SER A 120 -8.46 9.40 -16.55
CA SER A 120 -8.12 9.25 -15.13
C SER A 120 -7.42 7.91 -14.84
N ILE A 121 -7.92 6.82 -15.44
CA ILE A 121 -7.31 5.49 -15.35
C ILE A 121 -5.89 5.49 -15.92
N ASN A 122 -5.70 6.11 -17.08
CA ASN A 122 -4.38 6.20 -17.70
C ASN A 122 -3.38 7.01 -16.85
N SER A 123 -3.82 8.11 -16.23
CA SER A 123 -2.99 8.88 -15.30
C SER A 123 -2.59 8.05 -14.06
N VAL A 124 -3.53 7.30 -13.47
CA VAL A 124 -3.25 6.42 -12.33
C VAL A 124 -2.26 5.33 -12.72
N LYS A 125 -2.44 4.72 -13.89
CA LYS A 125 -1.52 3.70 -14.41
C LYS A 125 -0.09 4.25 -14.56
N GLN A 126 0.07 5.44 -15.15
CA GLN A 126 1.40 6.07 -15.29
C GLN A 126 2.06 6.38 -13.95
N ALA A 127 1.29 6.84 -12.96
CA ALA A 127 1.79 7.09 -11.61
C ALA A 127 2.24 5.79 -10.94
N LEU A 128 1.47 4.70 -11.10
CA LEU A 128 1.83 3.39 -10.59
C LEU A 128 3.07 2.83 -11.27
N ASP A 129 3.15 2.89 -12.60
CA ASP A 129 4.31 2.44 -13.38
C ASP A 129 5.58 3.19 -12.98
N THR A 130 5.47 4.48 -12.65
CA THR A 130 6.59 5.29 -12.15
C THR A 130 7.01 4.86 -10.74
N LEU A 131 6.05 4.59 -9.87
CA LEU A 131 6.32 4.15 -8.49
C LEU A 131 7.01 2.80 -8.45
N VAL A 132 6.53 1.84 -9.26
CA VAL A 132 7.08 0.47 -9.29
C VAL A 132 8.22 0.31 -10.31
N LYS A 133 8.51 1.31 -11.14
CA LYS A 133 9.58 1.30 -12.16
C LYS A 133 9.63 0.03 -13.02
N GLY A 134 8.47 -0.55 -13.33
CA GLY A 134 8.36 -1.77 -14.13
C GLY A 134 8.69 -3.08 -13.40
N VAL A 135 8.86 -3.08 -12.07
CA VAL A 135 8.83 -4.31 -11.26
C VAL A 135 7.42 -4.60 -10.75
N ASP A 136 7.16 -5.84 -10.33
CA ASP A 136 5.90 -6.15 -9.66
C ASP A 136 5.79 -5.47 -8.28
N ALA A 137 4.56 -5.33 -7.79
CA ALA A 137 4.29 -4.65 -6.52
C ALA A 137 5.02 -5.28 -5.34
N THR A 138 5.16 -6.61 -5.35
CA THR A 138 5.87 -7.35 -4.29
C THR A 138 7.35 -6.95 -4.25
N THR A 139 8.01 -6.95 -5.40
CA THR A 139 9.42 -6.55 -5.54
C THR A 139 9.65 -5.10 -5.13
N ALA A 140 8.74 -4.19 -5.51
CA ALA A 140 8.81 -2.80 -5.08
C ALA A 140 8.68 -2.68 -3.55
N ILE A 141 7.73 -3.39 -2.94
CA ILE A 141 7.52 -3.42 -1.49
C ILE A 141 8.75 -3.97 -0.77
N ASP A 142 9.32 -5.07 -1.26
CA ASP A 142 10.49 -5.69 -0.64
C ASP A 142 11.71 -4.77 -0.74
N THR A 143 11.89 -4.07 -1.86
CA THR A 143 12.93 -3.03 -1.98
C THR A 143 12.75 -1.92 -0.94
N PHE A 144 11.52 -1.47 -0.69
CA PHE A 144 11.26 -0.46 0.35
C PHE A 144 11.58 -0.97 1.76
N LYS A 145 11.24 -2.23 2.07
CA LYS A 145 11.61 -2.85 3.36
C LYS A 145 13.12 -2.98 3.51
N GLU A 146 13.84 -3.36 2.45
CA GLU A 146 15.30 -3.41 2.47
C GLU A 146 15.91 -2.03 2.76
N ILE A 147 15.33 -0.96 2.21
CA ILE A 147 15.73 0.42 2.52
C ILE A 147 15.43 0.79 3.97
N GLU A 148 14.24 0.43 4.49
CA GLU A 148 13.91 0.65 5.91
C GLU A 148 14.89 -0.08 6.83
N ASP A 149 15.16 -1.36 6.57
CA ASP A 149 16.11 -2.16 7.33
C ASP A 149 17.54 -1.57 7.27
N PHE A 150 17.96 -1.12 6.09
CA PHE A 150 19.24 -0.43 5.91
C PHE A 150 19.30 0.82 6.77
N LEU A 151 18.29 1.70 6.70
CA LEU A 151 18.24 2.96 7.45
C LEU A 151 18.13 2.72 8.95
N ALA A 152 17.38 1.71 9.39
CA ALA A 152 17.30 1.31 10.79
C ALA A 152 18.67 0.83 11.33
N GLY A 153 19.50 0.22 10.48
CA GLY A 153 20.87 -0.17 10.80
C GLY A 153 21.89 0.97 10.86
N VAL A 154 21.55 2.17 10.37
CA VAL A 154 22.40 3.36 10.46
C VAL A 154 22.27 3.98 11.84
N THR A 155 23.16 3.57 12.76
CA THR A 155 23.26 4.16 14.09
C THR A 155 24.07 5.46 14.07
N ASN A 156 23.90 6.30 15.10
CA ASN A 156 24.63 7.56 15.22
C ASN A 156 26.14 7.38 15.07
N GLU A 157 26.73 6.34 15.65
CA GLU A 157 28.17 6.04 15.56
C GLU A 157 28.66 5.70 14.14
N LYS A 158 27.76 5.26 13.25
CA LYS A 158 28.05 5.01 11.83
C LYS A 158 27.75 6.20 10.93
N THR A 159 27.05 7.22 11.45
CA THR A 159 26.93 8.49 10.74
C THR A 159 28.24 9.26 10.82
N LEU A 160 28.53 10.09 9.81
CA LEU A 160 29.69 10.98 9.84
C LEU A 160 29.72 11.84 11.11
N THR A 161 28.55 12.31 11.55
CA THR A 161 28.40 13.09 12.79
C THR A 161 28.83 12.31 14.03
N GLY A 162 28.39 11.07 14.20
CA GLY A 162 28.81 10.28 15.36
C GLY A 162 30.25 9.79 15.28
N MET A 163 30.76 9.51 14.07
CA MET A 163 32.19 9.25 13.88
C MET A 163 33.03 10.46 14.30
N LEU A 164 32.62 11.68 13.93
CA LEU A 164 33.29 12.92 14.34
C LEU A 164 33.21 13.14 15.86
N ALA A 165 32.05 12.90 16.48
CA ALA A 165 31.90 12.99 17.93
C ALA A 165 32.80 11.99 18.68
N ALA A 166 32.91 10.76 18.17
CA ALA A 166 33.79 9.75 18.76
C ALA A 166 35.27 10.11 18.62
N VAL A 167 35.67 10.69 17.49
CA VAL A 167 37.04 11.21 17.28
C VAL A 167 37.32 12.39 18.20
N ASP A 168 36.39 13.32 18.33
CA ASP A 168 36.51 14.48 19.23
C ASP A 168 36.69 14.05 20.69
N GLY A 169 35.89 13.09 21.16
CA GLY A 169 36.05 12.51 22.50
C GLY A 169 37.40 11.83 22.74
N LYS A 170 37.90 11.07 21.75
CA LYS A 170 39.24 10.46 21.80
C LYS A 170 40.34 11.51 21.78
N ALA A 171 40.20 12.55 20.96
CA ALA A 171 41.14 13.66 20.88
C ALA A 171 41.20 14.44 22.20
N GLY A 172 40.05 14.74 22.82
CA GLY A 172 39.99 15.37 24.14
C GLY A 172 40.65 14.53 25.25
N THR A 173 40.46 13.21 25.21
CA THR A 173 41.13 12.29 26.15
C THR A 173 42.65 12.27 25.94
N ALA A 174 43.10 12.22 24.69
CA ALA A 174 44.52 12.28 24.34
C ALA A 174 45.15 13.61 24.78
N GLN A 175 44.46 14.73 24.55
CA GLN A 175 44.88 16.06 24.98
C GLN A 175 45.05 16.13 26.50
N THR A 176 44.06 15.67 27.26
CA THR A 176 44.09 15.64 28.74
C THR A 176 45.26 14.79 29.26
N THR A 177 45.51 13.64 28.60
CA THR A 177 46.62 12.75 28.94
C THR A 177 47.97 13.42 28.65
N ALA A 178 48.10 14.05 27.49
CA ALA A 178 49.31 14.77 27.10
C ALA A 178 49.62 15.94 28.04
N ASP A 179 48.61 16.72 28.44
CA ASP A 179 48.77 17.84 29.38
C ASP A 179 49.22 17.37 30.76
N SER A 180 48.68 16.25 31.24
CA SER A 180 49.08 15.63 32.51
C SER A 180 50.52 15.11 32.47
N ALA A 181 50.90 14.46 31.37
CA ALA A 181 52.27 14.00 31.14
C ALA A 181 53.26 15.17 31.06
N LYS A 182 52.90 16.24 30.34
CA LYS A 182 53.69 17.46 30.23
C LYS A 182 53.93 18.11 31.60
N LYS A 183 52.88 18.24 32.42
CA LYS A 183 52.99 18.77 33.79
C LYS A 183 53.98 17.96 34.63
N THR A 184 53.88 16.63 34.57
CA THR A 184 54.76 15.72 35.29
C THR A 184 56.22 15.88 34.83
N ALA A 185 56.45 15.90 33.52
CA ALA A 185 57.78 16.08 32.94
C ALA A 185 58.40 17.44 33.31
N SER A 186 57.62 18.53 33.28
CA SER A 186 58.07 19.85 33.70
C SER A 186 58.47 19.89 35.18
N SER A 187 57.70 19.23 36.06
CA SER A 187 58.06 19.12 37.48
C SER A 187 59.35 18.32 37.70
N ALA A 188 59.54 17.21 36.96
CA ALA A 188 60.75 16.41 37.04
C ALA A 188 61.98 17.20 36.56
N LEU A 189 61.86 17.94 35.45
CA LEU A 189 62.92 18.79 34.93
C LEU A 189 63.30 19.89 35.93
N ALA A 190 62.33 20.56 36.54
CA ALA A 190 62.60 21.60 37.53
C ALA A 190 63.43 21.06 38.72
N LYS A 191 63.07 19.88 39.24
CA LYS A 191 63.83 19.21 40.31
C LYS A 191 65.24 18.82 39.86
N ALA A 192 65.38 18.30 38.64
CA ALA A 192 66.68 17.94 38.09
C ALA A 192 67.59 19.17 37.96
N THR A 193 67.05 20.29 37.47
CA THR A 193 67.78 21.57 37.38
C THR A 193 68.20 22.08 38.75
N GLU A 194 67.30 22.07 39.74
CA GLU A 194 67.60 22.47 41.12
C GLU A 194 68.69 21.57 41.76
N ASN A 195 68.63 20.27 41.53
CA ASN A 195 69.65 19.36 42.03
C ASN A 195 71.00 19.58 41.32
N GLY A 196 70.98 19.86 40.01
CA GLY A 196 72.18 20.19 39.24
C GLY A 196 72.85 21.47 39.75
N THR A 197 72.09 22.51 40.08
CA THR A 197 72.65 23.73 40.65
C THR A 197 73.23 23.51 42.05
N LYS A 198 72.55 22.72 42.91
CA LYS A 198 73.09 22.31 44.22
C LYS A 198 74.40 21.54 44.08
N LEU A 199 74.47 20.61 43.13
CA LEU A 199 75.68 19.81 42.90
C LEU A 199 76.85 20.69 42.45
N ALA A 200 76.59 21.69 41.60
CA ALA A 200 77.61 22.64 41.14
C ALA A 200 78.20 23.53 42.25
N THR A 201 77.52 23.64 43.39
CA THR A 201 78.02 24.39 44.57
C THR A 201 78.89 23.56 45.53
N ILE A 202 79.01 22.25 45.31
CA ILE A 202 79.88 21.41 46.15
C ILE A 202 81.34 21.71 45.75
N PRO A 203 82.19 22.17 46.68
CA PRO A 203 83.60 22.44 46.40
C PRO A 203 84.35 21.14 46.12
N ASP A 204 85.51 21.24 45.46
CA ASP A 204 86.35 20.08 45.17
C ASP A 204 86.64 19.26 46.42
N MET A 205 86.67 17.93 46.25
CA MET A 205 86.97 17.00 47.33
C MET A 205 88.40 17.26 47.85
N PRO A 206 88.63 17.16 49.17
CA PRO A 206 89.98 17.24 49.72
C PRO A 206 90.92 16.24 49.04
N ALA A 207 92.21 16.60 48.96
CA ALA A 207 93.23 15.73 48.40
C ALA A 207 93.21 14.35 49.07
N ASN A 208 93.47 13.31 48.28
CA ASN A 208 93.46 11.93 48.76
C ASN A 208 94.55 11.73 49.83
N ASP A 209 94.13 11.71 51.09
CA ASP A 209 94.98 11.56 52.27
C ASP A 209 94.68 10.28 53.06
N GLY A 210 93.99 9.32 52.43
CA GLY A 210 93.56 8.09 53.09
C GLY A 210 92.38 8.26 54.04
N LYS A 211 91.59 9.34 53.95
CA LYS A 211 90.32 9.50 54.68
C LYS A 211 89.11 9.43 53.76
N ILE A 212 87.98 8.98 54.29
CA ILE A 212 86.68 8.97 53.62
C ILE A 212 85.92 10.22 54.05
N TYR A 213 85.51 11.04 53.09
CA TYR A 213 84.82 12.31 53.33
C TYR A 213 83.35 12.25 52.92
N GLY A 214 82.50 12.95 53.67
CA GLY A 214 81.11 13.25 53.32
C GLY A 214 80.89 14.75 53.34
N PHE A 215 80.20 15.29 52.35
CA PHE A 215 79.86 16.71 52.31
C PHE A 215 78.52 16.96 52.99
N CYS A 216 78.52 17.79 54.04
CA CYS A 216 77.35 18.05 54.87
C CYS A 216 77.37 19.53 55.31
N ASN A 217 76.22 20.21 55.22
CA ASN A 217 76.04 21.60 55.65
C ASN A 217 77.14 22.58 55.19
N GLY A 218 77.66 22.41 53.97
CA GLY A 218 78.67 23.29 53.39
C GLY A 218 80.12 22.94 53.74
N ALA A 219 80.39 21.82 54.42
CA ALA A 219 81.73 21.38 54.77
C ALA A 219 82.00 19.91 54.45
N TRP A 220 83.25 19.60 54.16
CA TRP A 220 83.75 18.22 54.08
C TRP A 220 84.01 17.69 55.50
N ILE A 221 83.39 16.56 55.84
CA ILE A 221 83.50 15.90 57.14
C ILE A 221 84.15 14.54 56.94
N VAL A 222 85.13 14.20 57.76
CA VAL A 222 85.73 12.85 57.77
C VAL A 222 84.73 11.88 58.41
N ILE A 223 84.30 10.87 57.64
CA ILE A 223 83.35 9.84 58.11
C ILE A 223 84.07 8.56 58.53
N ALA A 224 85.26 8.30 57.98
CA ALA A 224 86.10 7.18 58.36
C ALA A 224 87.55 7.41 57.90
N GLU A 225 88.50 6.70 58.53
CA GLU A 225 89.87 6.58 58.04
C GLU A 225 90.01 5.29 57.23
N SER A 226 90.77 5.35 56.13
CA SER A 226 91.05 4.18 55.30
C SER A 226 91.66 3.06 56.15
N GLY A 227 90.98 1.90 56.16
CA GLY A 227 91.43 0.72 56.89
C GLY A 227 90.87 0.54 58.30
N LYS A 228 89.98 1.42 58.80
CA LYS A 228 89.25 1.22 60.06
C LYS A 228 87.79 0.88 59.79
N SER A 229 87.30 -0.21 60.37
CA SER A 229 85.89 -0.61 60.28
C SER A 229 85.01 0.40 61.04
N VAL A 230 83.97 0.90 60.39
CA VAL A 230 82.91 1.66 61.06
C VAL A 230 81.95 0.67 61.69
N TYR A 231 81.90 0.60 63.02
CA TYR A 231 80.88 -0.16 63.73
C TYR A 231 79.69 0.75 64.03
N THR A 232 78.55 0.48 63.40
CA THR A 232 77.28 1.12 63.74
C THR A 232 76.56 0.28 64.79
N THR A 233 76.02 0.92 65.84
CA THR A 233 75.07 0.30 66.77
C THR A 233 73.66 0.34 66.21
#